data_AF-A0A1L9GQ83-F1
#
_entry.id   AF-A0A1L9GQ83-F1
#
_cell.length_a   1.000
_cell.length_b   1.000
_cell.length_c   1.000
_cell.angle_alpha   90.00
_cell.angle_beta   90.00
_cell.angle_gamma   90.00
#
_symmetry.space_group_name_H-M   'P 1'
#
loop_
_entity.id
_entity.type
_entity.pdbx_description
1 polymer ?
#
loop_
_entity_poly.entity_id
_entity_poly.type
_entity_poly.pdbx_seq_one_letter_code
_entity_poly.pdbx_strand_id
1 'polypeptide(L)'
;MEYLSTLKLTSVDYFTLVVLLASALVGISRGLFKEVLALASWFVAAWVAYHYSNYLSTEWLSTFHLDELLSLGLSWLILFVLTLVICGLFGGVVQKIILSAGLSLTDRFLGLVFGLLRGGLIVLVLATLAALTPIPQSMAWKNAITRPAIDVATGLIKGWLPADWAKQLSDAVPKVTPTITPKLTIGI
;
A
#
# COMPACT_ATOMS: atom_id res chain seq x y z
N MET A 1 8.75 23.27 23.06
CA MET A 1 9.09 23.09 21.62
C MET A 1 10.53 22.61 21.41
N GLU A 2 11.41 22.62 22.42
CA GLU A 2 12.81 22.10 22.34
C GLU A 2 12.94 20.56 22.39
N TYR A 3 11.94 19.83 22.87
CA TYR A 3 11.95 18.36 22.83
C TYR A 3 11.82 17.78 21.42
N LEU A 4 11.31 18.56 20.45
CA LEU A 4 11.21 18.14 19.05
C LEU A 4 12.49 18.46 18.26
N SER A 5 13.31 19.42 18.70
CA SER A 5 14.58 19.79 18.05
C SER A 5 15.77 18.94 18.50
N THR A 6 15.64 18.20 19.60
CA THR A 6 16.65 17.25 20.10
C THR A 6 16.58 15.87 19.43
N LEU A 7 15.43 15.50 18.88
CA LEU A 7 15.34 14.38 17.95
C LEU A 7 15.82 14.87 16.59
N LYS A 8 16.97 14.40 16.12
CA LYS A 8 17.51 14.67 14.76
C LYS A 8 16.65 14.02 13.67
N LEU A 9 15.34 14.31 13.64
CA LEU A 9 14.40 13.79 12.65
C LEU A 9 14.52 14.62 11.38
N THR A 10 14.68 13.92 10.26
CA THR A 10 14.72 14.57 8.96
C THR A 10 13.31 14.74 8.39
N SER A 11 13.16 15.51 7.32
CA SER A 11 11.88 15.64 6.61
C SER A 11 11.30 14.29 6.16
N VAL A 12 12.17 13.30 5.88
CA VAL A 12 11.77 11.93 5.52
C VAL A 12 11.13 11.21 6.71
N ASP A 13 11.65 11.41 7.92
CA ASP A 13 11.10 10.81 9.13
C ASP A 13 9.72 11.39 9.47
N TYR A 14 9.58 12.72 9.38
CA TYR A 14 8.27 13.38 9.57
C TYR A 14 7.24 12.91 8.54
N PHE A 15 7.63 12.82 7.27
CA PHE A 15 6.75 12.32 6.22
C PHE A 15 6.30 10.88 6.49
N THR A 16 7.25 10.00 6.81
CA THR A 16 6.98 8.60 7.13
C THR A 16 6.05 8.47 8.33
N LEU A 17 6.31 9.25 9.40
CA LEU A 17 5.48 9.27 10.60
C LEU A 17 4.05 9.72 10.29
N VAL A 18 3.88 10.80 9.51
CA VAL A 18 2.55 11.31 9.13
C VAL A 18 1.78 10.25 8.33
N VAL A 19 2.41 9.59 7.36
CA VAL A 19 1.76 8.54 6.56
C VAL A 19 1.34 7.34 7.42
N LEU A 20 2.22 6.90 8.32
CA LEU A 20 1.93 5.79 9.24
C LEU A 20 0.83 6.14 10.23
N LEU A 21 0.89 7.32 10.86
CA LEU A 21 -0.14 7.78 11.80
C LEU A 21 -1.48 7.96 11.10
N ALA A 22 -1.52 8.61 9.94
CA ALA A 22 -2.75 8.76 9.17
C ALA A 22 -3.34 7.40 8.79
N SER A 23 -2.51 6.45 8.34
CA SER A 23 -3.00 5.12 7.98
C SER A 23 -3.47 4.31 9.21
N ALA A 24 -2.78 4.40 10.34
CA ALA A 24 -3.20 3.79 11.60
C ALA A 24 -4.51 4.38 12.12
N LEU A 25 -4.67 5.71 12.05
CA LEU A 25 -5.89 6.42 12.44
C LEU A 25 -7.08 6.03 11.55
N VAL A 26 -6.86 5.89 10.24
CA VAL A 26 -7.89 5.37 9.32
C VAL A 26 -8.23 3.93 9.68
N GLY A 27 -7.22 3.08 9.92
CA GLY A 27 -7.38 1.67 10.26
C GLY A 27 -8.17 1.44 11.56
N ILE A 28 -7.83 2.17 12.63
CA ILE A 28 -8.58 2.08 13.90
C ILE A 28 -10.01 2.64 13.76
N SER A 29 -10.22 3.66 12.92
CA SER A 29 -11.55 4.25 12.71
C SER A 29 -12.46 3.35 11.88
N ARG A 30 -11.89 2.61 10.92
CA ARG A 30 -12.64 1.75 10.01
C ARG A 30 -12.81 0.32 10.52
N GLY A 31 -11.83 -0.21 11.26
CA GLY A 31 -11.77 -1.63 11.65
C GLY A 31 -11.18 -2.52 10.55
N LEU A 32 -10.63 -3.67 10.94
CA LEU A 32 -10.05 -4.66 10.03
C LEU A 32 -11.07 -5.14 9.01
N PHE A 33 -12.26 -5.55 9.44
CA PHE A 33 -13.24 -6.17 8.55
C PHE A 33 -13.65 -5.25 7.42
N LYS A 34 -13.83 -3.95 7.71
CA LYS A 34 -14.12 -2.96 6.68
C LYS A 34 -12.96 -2.76 5.72
N GLU A 35 -11.71 -2.77 6.19
CA GLU A 35 -10.53 -2.68 5.31
C GLU A 35 -10.40 -3.92 4.42
N VAL A 36 -10.58 -5.13 4.97
CA VAL A 36 -10.51 -6.39 4.22
C VAL A 36 -11.64 -6.50 3.19
N LEU A 37 -12.88 -6.16 3.58
CA LEU A 37 -14.02 -6.13 2.66
C LEU A 37 -13.83 -5.09 1.56
N ALA A 38 -13.23 -3.94 1.86
CA ALA A 38 -12.89 -2.96 0.85
C ALA A 38 -11.83 -3.48 -0.12
N LEU A 39 -10.79 -4.15 0.35
CA LEU A 39 -9.81 -4.74 -0.55
C LEU A 39 -10.40 -5.87 -1.40
N ALA A 40 -11.20 -6.75 -0.78
CA ALA A 40 -11.91 -7.80 -1.49
C ALA A 40 -12.84 -7.23 -2.57
N SER A 41 -13.54 -6.13 -2.29
CA SER A 41 -14.42 -5.51 -3.28
C SER A 41 -13.67 -4.93 -4.47
N TRP A 42 -12.46 -4.38 -4.28
CA TRP A 42 -11.60 -3.96 -5.39
C TRP A 42 -11.22 -5.13 -6.31
N PHE A 43 -10.85 -6.28 -5.73
CA PHE A 43 -10.54 -7.50 -6.52
C PHE A 43 -11.77 -8.02 -7.27
N VAL A 44 -12.91 -8.14 -6.58
CA VAL A 44 -14.16 -8.60 -7.19
C VAL A 44 -14.63 -7.65 -8.29
N ALA A 45 -14.57 -6.33 -8.05
CA ALA A 45 -14.94 -5.33 -9.03
C ALA A 45 -14.03 -5.36 -10.26
N ALA A 46 -12.71 -5.49 -10.08
CA ALA A 46 -11.77 -5.60 -11.18
C ALA A 46 -12.02 -6.88 -12.00
N TRP A 47 -12.28 -8.00 -11.33
CA TRP A 47 -12.61 -9.28 -11.97
C TRP A 47 -13.90 -9.19 -12.80
N VAL A 48 -14.98 -8.67 -12.22
CA VAL A 48 -16.26 -8.47 -12.91
C VAL A 48 -16.10 -7.52 -14.08
N ALA A 49 -15.44 -6.38 -13.88
CA ALA A 49 -15.22 -5.41 -14.93
C ALA A 49 -14.40 -6.02 -16.09
N TYR A 50 -13.34 -6.76 -15.79
CA TYR A 50 -12.52 -7.42 -16.81
C TYR A 50 -13.29 -8.47 -17.62
N HIS A 51 -14.14 -9.27 -16.96
CA HIS A 51 -14.83 -10.38 -17.63
C HIS A 51 -16.08 -9.93 -18.42
N TYR A 52 -16.78 -8.90 -17.92
CA TYR A 52 -18.07 -8.47 -18.49
C TYR A 52 -17.99 -7.16 -19.28
N SER A 53 -16.84 -6.46 -19.34
CA SER A 53 -16.70 -5.21 -20.09
C SER A 53 -17.01 -5.37 -21.57
N ASN A 54 -16.60 -6.48 -22.19
CA ASN A 54 -16.85 -6.74 -23.60
C ASN A 54 -18.35 -6.88 -23.88
N TYR A 55 -19.06 -7.66 -23.06
CA TYR A 55 -20.51 -7.85 -23.19
C TYR A 55 -21.27 -6.53 -23.05
N LEU A 56 -20.93 -5.72 -22.04
CA LEU A 56 -21.59 -4.42 -21.86
C LEU A 56 -21.27 -3.46 -23.01
N SER A 57 -20.04 -3.51 -23.54
CA SER A 57 -19.61 -2.69 -24.66
C SER A 57 -20.38 -3.01 -25.93
N THR A 58 -20.53 -4.29 -26.27
CA THR A 58 -21.17 -4.73 -27.53
C THR A 58 -22.69 -4.65 -27.48
N GLU A 59 -23.30 -5.02 -26.36
CA GLU A 59 -24.77 -5.15 -26.29
C GLU A 59 -25.46 -3.84 -25.92
N TRP A 60 -24.81 -2.98 -25.12
CA TRP A 60 -25.45 -1.76 -24.60
C TRP A 60 -24.84 -0.50 -25.19
N LEU A 61 -23.50 -0.40 -25.22
CA LEU A 61 -22.83 0.84 -25.63
C LEU A 61 -22.65 0.98 -27.15
N SER A 62 -22.81 -0.09 -27.92
CA SER A 62 -22.74 -0.06 -29.40
C SER A 62 -23.72 0.92 -30.03
N THR A 63 -24.89 1.11 -29.41
CA THR A 63 -25.94 2.04 -29.87
C THR A 63 -25.46 3.50 -29.88
N PHE A 64 -24.47 3.85 -29.06
CA PHE A 64 -23.97 5.23 -28.92
C PHE A 64 -22.88 5.60 -29.94
N HIS A 65 -22.55 4.69 -30.88
CA HIS A 65 -21.55 4.93 -31.94
C HIS A 65 -20.19 5.46 -31.39
N LEU A 66 -19.80 4.96 -30.23
CA LEU A 66 -18.52 5.28 -29.60
C LEU A 66 -17.37 4.55 -30.29
N ASP A 67 -16.18 5.11 -30.21
CA ASP A 67 -14.95 4.38 -30.55
C ASP A 67 -14.84 3.09 -29.72
N GLU A 68 -14.32 2.02 -30.32
CA GLU A 68 -14.28 0.68 -29.69
C GLU A 68 -13.50 0.70 -28.38
N LEU A 69 -12.34 1.37 -28.35
CA LEU A 69 -11.52 1.46 -27.15
C LEU A 69 -12.22 2.29 -26.06
N LEU A 70 -12.91 3.36 -26.46
CA LEU A 70 -13.66 4.21 -25.54
C LEU A 70 -14.88 3.46 -24.96
N SER A 71 -15.61 2.72 -25.78
CA SER A 71 -16.76 1.90 -25.36
C SER A 71 -16.35 0.82 -24.37
N LEU A 72 -15.24 0.12 -24.64
CA LEU A 72 -14.71 -0.91 -23.76
C LEU A 72 -14.21 -0.34 -22.44
N GLY A 73 -13.46 0.78 -22.49
CA GLY A 73 -12.99 1.47 -21.30
C GLY A 73 -14.13 1.99 -20.42
N LEU A 74 -15.17 2.57 -21.04
CA LEU A 74 -16.34 3.06 -20.32
C LEU A 74 -17.16 1.91 -19.71
N SER A 75 -17.31 0.81 -20.44
CA SER A 75 -17.97 -0.41 -19.94
C SER A 75 -17.25 -1.01 -18.73
N TRP A 76 -15.92 -1.11 -18.80
CA TRP A 76 -15.10 -1.54 -17.67
C TRP A 76 -15.30 -0.63 -16.47
N LEU A 77 -15.25 0.69 -16.67
CA LEU A 77 -15.42 1.67 -15.60
C LEU A 77 -16.82 1.59 -14.96
N ILE A 78 -17.88 1.49 -15.77
CA ILE A 78 -19.26 1.37 -15.29
C ILE A 78 -19.41 0.11 -14.42
N LEU A 79 -18.98 -1.05 -14.92
CA LEU A 79 -19.07 -2.32 -14.19
C LEU A 79 -18.24 -2.29 -12.91
N PHE A 80 -17.04 -1.71 -12.98
CA PHE A 80 -16.16 -1.59 -11.83
C PHE A 80 -16.82 -0.76 -10.72
N VAL A 81 -17.30 0.43 -11.04
CA VAL A 81 -17.97 1.32 -10.06
C VAL A 81 -19.26 0.69 -9.54
N LEU A 82 -20.09 0.13 -10.42
CA LEU A 82 -21.35 -0.51 -10.01
C LEU A 82 -21.10 -1.67 -9.04
N THR A 83 -20.10 -2.51 -9.34
CA THR A 83 -19.73 -3.64 -8.48
C THR A 83 -19.19 -3.15 -7.14
N LEU A 84 -18.37 -2.09 -7.11
CA LEU A 84 -17.89 -1.48 -5.87
C LEU A 84 -19.03 -0.95 -5.00
N VAL A 85 -20.03 -0.30 -5.61
CA VAL A 85 -21.21 0.21 -4.89
C VAL A 85 -21.97 -0.95 -4.27
N ILE A 86 -22.27 -1.99 -5.05
CA ILE A 86 -22.97 -3.19 -4.58
C ILE A 86 -22.20 -3.84 -3.42
N CYS A 87 -20.92 -4.11 -3.61
CA CYS A 87 -20.07 -4.70 -2.57
C CYS A 87 -19.98 -3.82 -1.32
N GLY A 88 -19.96 -2.50 -1.47
CA GLY A 88 -19.95 -1.54 -0.36
C GLY A 88 -21.25 -1.59 0.46
N LEU A 89 -22.40 -1.72 -0.20
CA LEU A 89 -23.70 -1.89 0.46
C LEU A 89 -23.73 -3.21 1.25
N PHE A 90 -23.33 -4.32 0.63
CA PHE A 90 -23.23 -5.63 1.30
C PHE A 90 -22.23 -5.59 2.47
N GLY A 91 -21.06 -5.00 2.27
CA GLY A 91 -20.04 -4.87 3.31
C GLY A 91 -20.53 -4.05 4.51
N GLY A 92 -21.37 -3.03 4.28
CA GLY A 92 -22.03 -2.27 5.35
C GLY A 92 -22.96 -3.12 6.21
N VAL A 93 -23.68 -4.08 5.62
CA VAL A 93 -24.54 -5.03 6.34
C VAL A 93 -23.68 -6.00 7.16
N VAL A 94 -22.65 -6.58 6.55
CA VAL A 94 -21.72 -7.51 7.22
C VAL A 94 -21.06 -6.83 8.43
N GLN A 95 -20.64 -5.57 8.29
CA GLN A 95 -20.06 -4.80 9.39
C GLN A 95 -21.01 -4.67 10.58
N LYS A 96 -22.30 -4.42 10.34
CA LYS A 96 -23.30 -4.31 11.43
C LYS A 96 -23.44 -5.63 12.19
N ILE A 97 -23.40 -6.77 11.48
CA ILE A 97 -23.46 -8.10 12.10
C ILE A 97 -22.24 -8.31 13.00
N ILE A 98 -21.04 -7.99 12.51
CA ILE A 98 -19.80 -8.14 13.30
C ILE A 98 -19.82 -7.25 14.54
N LEU A 99 -20.29 -6.01 14.41
CA LEU A 99 -20.41 -5.09 15.53
C LEU A 99 -21.42 -5.59 16.58
N SER A 100 -22.50 -6.25 16.14
CA SER A 100 -23.48 -6.86 17.05
C SER A 100 -22.92 -8.05 17.84
N ALA A 101 -21.90 -8.73 17.32
CA ALA A 101 -21.21 -9.83 18.01
C ALA A 101 -20.24 -9.37 19.13
N GLY A 102 -20.13 -8.06 19.39
CA GLY A 102 -19.28 -7.52 20.46
C GLY A 102 -17.78 -7.48 20.14
N LEU A 103 -17.37 -7.84 18.92
CA LEU A 103 -15.96 -7.90 18.48
C LEU A 103 -15.35 -6.53 18.13
N SER A 104 -16.00 -5.43 18.50
CA SER A 104 -15.63 -4.07 18.09
C SER A 104 -14.21 -3.66 18.52
N LEU A 105 -13.76 -4.04 19.72
CA LEU A 105 -12.41 -3.69 20.19
C LEU A 105 -11.32 -4.46 19.42
N THR A 106 -11.50 -5.76 19.23
CA THR A 106 -10.56 -6.60 18.48
C THR A 106 -10.50 -6.17 17.01
N ASP A 107 -11.64 -5.89 16.39
CA ASP A 107 -11.73 -5.37 15.01
C ASP A 107 -10.94 -4.06 14.84
N ARG A 108 -11.07 -3.13 15.80
CA ARG A 108 -10.34 -1.86 15.79
C ARG A 108 -8.85 -2.02 16.02
N PHE A 109 -8.44 -2.89 16.94
CA PHE A 109 -7.02 -3.17 17.18
C PHE A 109 -6.35 -3.81 15.96
N LEU A 110 -7.00 -4.82 15.37
CA LEU A 110 -6.51 -5.41 14.12
C LEU A 110 -6.55 -4.40 12.97
N GLY A 111 -7.53 -3.50 12.96
CA GLY A 111 -7.59 -2.37 12.03
C GLY A 111 -6.39 -1.42 12.16
N LEU A 112 -5.90 -1.16 13.38
CA LEU A 112 -4.67 -0.39 13.61
C LEU A 112 -3.45 -1.12 13.01
N VAL A 113 -3.29 -2.42 13.29
CA VAL A 113 -2.18 -3.22 12.73
C VAL A 113 -2.23 -3.22 11.21
N PHE A 114 -3.42 -3.45 10.64
CA PHE A 114 -3.64 -3.41 9.20
C PHE A 114 -3.34 -2.02 8.61
N GLY A 115 -3.77 -0.96 9.27
CA GLY A 115 -3.49 0.43 8.89
C GLY A 115 -1.99 0.75 8.91
N LEU A 116 -1.25 0.24 9.89
CA LEU A 116 0.22 0.37 9.93
C LEU A 116 0.89 -0.40 8.78
N LEU A 117 0.45 -1.63 8.51
CA LEU A 117 0.95 -2.41 7.36
C LEU A 117 0.69 -1.68 6.04
N ARG A 118 -0.51 -1.13 5.85
CA ARG A 118 -0.87 -0.33 4.68
C ARG A 118 -0.01 0.93 4.58
N GLY A 119 0.16 1.65 5.69
CA GLY A 119 1.01 2.84 5.74
C GLY A 119 2.47 2.51 5.40
N GLY A 120 2.99 1.40 5.94
CA GLY A 120 4.33 0.89 5.62
C GLY A 120 4.48 0.53 4.15
N LEU A 121 3.47 -0.11 3.54
CA LEU A 121 3.44 -0.40 2.11
C LEU A 121 3.46 0.87 1.27
N ILE A 122 2.68 1.90 1.65
CA ILE A 122 2.68 3.20 0.96
C ILE A 122 4.07 3.85 1.06
N VAL A 123 4.67 3.88 2.25
CA VAL A 123 6.03 4.41 2.46
C VAL A 123 7.04 3.63 1.61
N LEU A 124 6.94 2.32 1.54
CA LEU A 124 7.82 1.47 0.73
C LEU A 124 7.71 1.80 -0.77
N VAL A 125 6.49 1.91 -1.30
CA VAL A 125 6.27 2.28 -2.70
C VAL A 125 6.86 3.67 -2.99
N LEU A 126 6.56 4.65 -2.14
CA LEU A 126 7.07 6.01 -2.29
C LEU A 126 8.59 6.09 -2.16
N ALA A 127 9.17 5.33 -1.23
CA ALA A 127 10.62 5.25 -1.06
C ALA A 127 11.30 4.60 -2.26
N THR A 128 10.69 3.55 -2.84
CA THR A 128 11.18 2.92 -4.07
C THR A 128 11.17 3.92 -5.22
N LEU A 129 10.05 4.65 -5.40
CA LEU A 129 9.96 5.70 -6.41
C LEU A 129 10.97 6.84 -6.16
N ALA A 130 11.13 7.26 -4.91
CA ALA A 130 12.11 8.27 -4.53
C ALA A 130 13.56 7.81 -4.79
N ALA A 131 13.84 6.52 -4.61
CA ALA A 131 15.15 5.94 -4.90
C ALA A 131 15.51 5.96 -6.40
N LEU A 132 14.51 6.06 -7.28
CA LEU A 132 14.70 6.27 -8.73
C LEU A 132 14.95 7.75 -9.10
N THR A 133 14.96 8.66 -8.12
CA THR A 133 15.19 10.11 -8.31
C THR A 133 16.46 10.58 -7.58
N PRO A 134 16.90 11.85 -7.71
CA PRO A 134 18.05 12.37 -6.97
C PRO A 134 17.86 12.53 -5.45
N ILE A 135 16.66 12.29 -4.92
CA ILE A 135 16.31 12.45 -3.49
C ILE A 135 17.24 11.68 -2.53
N PRO A 136 17.72 10.45 -2.83
CA PRO A 136 18.61 9.69 -1.94
C PRO A 136 19.96 10.36 -1.67
N GLN A 137 20.39 11.28 -2.54
CA GLN A 137 21.64 12.01 -2.37
C GLN A 137 21.55 13.12 -1.31
N SER A 138 20.32 13.52 -0.95
CA SER A 138 20.06 14.59 0.02
C SER A 138 20.49 14.23 1.44
N MET A 139 20.85 15.26 2.21
CA MET A 139 21.18 15.11 3.64
C MET A 139 19.98 14.62 4.45
N ALA A 140 18.75 14.98 4.04
CA ALA A 140 17.53 14.53 4.71
C ALA A 140 17.31 13.03 4.56
N TRP A 141 17.62 12.44 3.40
CA TRP A 141 17.54 11.00 3.21
C TRP A 141 18.65 10.26 3.96
N LYS A 142 19.89 10.75 3.84
CA LYS A 142 21.06 10.07 4.43
C LYS A 142 21.01 9.98 5.95
N ASN A 143 20.47 11.00 6.62
CA ASN A 143 20.38 11.08 8.08
C ASN A 143 19.04 10.58 8.64
N ALA A 144 18.12 10.10 7.80
CA ALA A 144 16.80 9.65 8.26
C ALA A 144 16.91 8.40 9.14
N ILE A 145 16.26 8.42 10.30
CA ILE A 145 16.21 7.28 11.23
C ILE A 145 15.42 6.12 10.62
N THR A 146 14.42 6.44 9.79
CA THR A 146 13.56 5.46 9.09
C THR A 146 14.26 4.76 7.93
N ARG A 147 15.42 5.26 7.47
CA ARG A 147 16.13 4.75 6.30
C ARG A 147 16.51 3.26 6.39
N PRO A 148 17.11 2.73 7.48
CA PRO A 148 17.50 1.32 7.53
C PRO A 148 16.31 0.36 7.35
N ALA A 149 15.14 0.71 7.89
CA ALA A 149 13.91 -0.07 7.70
C ALA A 149 13.43 -0.04 6.24
N ILE A 150 13.52 1.12 5.60
CA ILE A 150 13.22 1.31 4.17
C ILE A 150 14.22 0.52 3.30
N ASP A 151 15.51 0.58 3.59
CA ASP A 151 16.57 -0.13 2.85
C ASP A 151 16.39 -1.65 2.93
N VAL A 152 16.01 -2.19 4.10
CA VAL A 152 15.65 -3.60 4.25
C VAL A 152 14.40 -3.94 3.45
N ALA A 153 13.33 -3.15 3.58
CA ALA A 153 12.06 -3.41 2.91
C ALA A 153 12.18 -3.35 1.37
N THR A 154 12.94 -2.38 0.85
CA THR A 154 13.26 -2.25 -0.59
C THR A 154 14.13 -3.41 -1.08
N GLY A 155 15.08 -3.88 -0.26
CA GLY A 155 15.88 -5.06 -0.55
C GLY A 155 15.04 -6.34 -0.70
N LEU A 156 14.00 -6.52 0.13
CA LEU A 156 13.11 -7.69 0.07
C LEU A 156 12.27 -7.73 -1.22
N ILE A 157 11.80 -6.57 -1.69
CA ILE A 157 10.98 -6.51 -2.91
C ILE A 157 11.80 -6.51 -4.20
N LYS A 158 13.13 -6.37 -4.14
CA LYS A 158 14.01 -6.28 -5.32
C LYS A 158 13.80 -7.41 -6.32
N GLY A 159 13.54 -8.63 -5.85
CA GLY A 159 13.29 -9.80 -6.72
C GLY A 159 11.95 -9.75 -7.48
N TRP A 160 11.05 -8.85 -7.10
CA TRP A 160 9.74 -8.65 -7.72
C TRP A 160 9.74 -7.47 -8.71
N LEU A 161 10.86 -6.73 -8.79
CA LEU A 161 10.99 -5.57 -9.67
C LEU A 161 11.58 -5.96 -11.03
N PRO A 162 11.23 -5.22 -12.11
CA PRO A 162 11.91 -5.34 -13.40
C PRO A 162 13.42 -5.12 -13.27
N ALA A 163 14.20 -5.80 -14.10
CA ALA A 163 15.67 -5.81 -14.01
C ALA A 163 16.29 -4.40 -14.00
N ASP A 164 15.72 -3.48 -14.78
CA ASP A 164 16.21 -2.09 -14.88
C ASP A 164 16.04 -1.32 -13.57
N TRP A 165 14.89 -1.47 -12.91
CA TRP A 165 14.61 -0.82 -11.62
C TRP A 165 15.41 -1.46 -10.49
N ALA A 166 15.56 -2.79 -10.52
CA ALA A 166 16.37 -3.52 -9.55
C ALA A 166 17.85 -3.07 -9.59
N LYS A 167 18.38 -2.74 -10.78
CA LYS A 167 19.72 -2.20 -10.94
C LYS A 167 19.84 -0.80 -10.34
N GLN A 168 18.95 0.12 -10.71
CA GLN A 168 18.96 1.50 -10.16
C GLN A 168 18.78 1.54 -8.65
N LEU A 169 17.91 0.70 -8.09
CA LEU A 169 17.76 0.57 -6.64
C LEU A 169 19.00 0.00 -5.96
N SER A 170 19.72 -0.91 -6.62
CA SER A 170 20.99 -1.45 -6.10
C SER A 170 22.09 -0.39 -5.99
N ASP A 171 22.04 0.63 -6.82
CA ASP A 171 23.00 1.72 -6.84
C ASP A 171 22.62 2.81 -5.83
N ALA A 172 21.32 3.00 -5.59
CA ALA A 172 20.78 3.96 -4.62
C ALA A 172 20.76 3.43 -3.16
N VAL A 173 20.57 2.12 -2.96
CA VAL A 173 20.49 1.47 -1.65
C VAL A 173 21.76 0.64 -1.41
N PRO A 174 22.54 0.91 -0.35
CA PRO A 174 23.74 0.13 -0.05
C PRO A 174 23.37 -1.34 0.22
N LYS A 175 24.21 -2.27 -0.27
CA LYS A 175 24.02 -3.72 -0.09
C LYS A 175 23.80 -4.06 1.39
N VAL A 176 22.57 -4.38 1.77
CA VAL A 176 22.27 -5.00 3.07
C VAL A 176 22.83 -6.41 3.04
N THR A 177 24.11 -6.55 3.39
CA THR A 177 24.74 -7.85 3.61
C THR A 177 24.44 -8.21 5.05
N PRO A 178 23.56 -9.19 5.35
CA PRO A 178 23.42 -9.67 6.72
C PRO A 178 24.79 -10.21 7.13
N THR A 179 25.51 -9.43 7.94
CA THR A 179 26.80 -9.85 8.51
C THR A 179 26.48 -10.77 9.67
N ILE A 180 25.92 -11.94 9.37
CA ILE A 180 25.95 -13.07 10.29
C ILE A 180 27.28 -13.78 10.03
N THR A 181 28.39 -13.13 10.38
CA THR A 181 29.64 -13.85 10.58
C THR A 181 29.64 -14.20 12.06
N PRO A 182 29.25 -15.42 12.48
CA PRO A 182 29.48 -15.83 13.85
C PRO A 182 30.99 -15.76 14.04
N LYS A 183 31.45 -14.82 14.86
CA LYS A 183 32.85 -14.74 15.29
C LYS A 183 33.05 -15.88 16.29
N LEU A 184 33.11 -17.11 15.79
CA LEU A 184 33.51 -18.28 16.55
C LEU A 184 34.99 -18.10 16.90
N THR A 185 35.22 -17.35 17.98
CA THR A 185 36.51 -17.33 18.67
C THR A 185 36.52 -18.60 19.51
N ILE A 186 36.84 -19.73 18.88
CA ILE A 186 37.16 -20.94 19.62
C ILE A 186 38.59 -20.73 20.11
N GLY A 187 38.71 -20.26 21.36
CA GLY A 187 39.97 -20.29 22.08
C GLY A 187 40.27 -21.74 22.45
N ILE A 188 41.22 -22.34 21.76
CA ILE A 188 41.94 -23.54 22.20
C ILE A 188 43.40 -23.14 22.29
#